data_AF-A0A0F9H6P4-F1
#
_entry.id   AF-A0A0F9H6P4-F1
#
_cell.length_a   1.000
_cell.length_b   1.000
_cell.length_c   1.000
_cell.angle_alpha   90.00
_cell.angle_beta   90.00
_cell.angle_gamma   90.00
#
_symmetry.space_group_name_H-M   'P 1'
#
loop_
_entity.id
_entity.type
_entity.pdbx_description
1 polymer ?
#
loop_
_entity_poly.entity_id
_entity_poly.type
_entity_poly.pdbx_seq_one_letter_code
_entity_poly.pdbx_strand_id
1 'polypeptide(L)'
;MESFRSGITVGNGAAINVELGWIPDRVEVYNATTGTPYNVGFPNLMVIPFSGGGTNEISVGDTITGQTNGATAIIKQVLLYSGTWAGGDAAGFFTAERDDIVGTFTSEAVVSSASSSSATDDADVTVQAIHGFTSTGAIAAANTSIIAYVGVAGSNAKGFTIASGLAVEAKVLRWAAYRDDR
;
A
#
# COMPACT_ATOMS: atom_id res chain seq x y z
N MET A 1 11.43 -18.11 -4.41
CA MET A 1 10.51 -18.83 -5.32
C MET A 1 9.57 -17.79 -5.87
N GLU A 2 9.81 -17.29 -7.10
CA GLU A 2 8.97 -16.26 -7.73
C GLU A 2 7.51 -16.74 -7.74
N SER A 3 6.65 -16.02 -7.02
CA SER A 3 5.25 -16.42 -6.84
C SER A 3 4.39 -15.67 -7.85
N PHE A 4 4.47 -16.08 -9.11
CA PHE A 4 3.58 -15.62 -10.17
C PHE A 4 2.28 -16.44 -10.18
N ARG A 5 1.13 -15.77 -10.34
CA ARG A 5 -0.17 -16.42 -10.58
C ARG A 5 -0.96 -15.66 -11.64
N SER A 6 -1.72 -16.38 -12.46
CA SER A 6 -2.64 -15.77 -13.42
C SER A 6 -3.95 -16.56 -13.51
N GLY A 7 -5.00 -15.91 -14.00
CA GLY A 7 -6.30 -16.54 -14.14
C GLY A 7 -7.33 -15.69 -14.87
N ILE A 8 -8.56 -16.17 -14.85
CA ILE A 8 -9.72 -15.54 -15.50
C ILE A 8 -10.86 -15.48 -14.49
N THR A 9 -11.63 -14.39 -14.52
CA THR A 9 -12.91 -14.26 -13.81
C THR A 9 -13.93 -13.55 -14.71
N VAL A 10 -15.19 -13.55 -14.31
CA VAL A 10 -16.27 -12.84 -15.00
C VAL A 10 -16.76 -11.71 -14.12
N GLY A 11 -16.73 -10.49 -14.64
CA GLY A 11 -17.31 -9.32 -14.00
C GLY A 11 -18.82 -9.50 -13.81
N ASN A 12 -19.31 -9.16 -12.63
CA ASN A 12 -20.70 -9.29 -12.23
C ASN A 12 -21.28 -7.96 -11.70
N GLY A 13 -20.62 -6.84 -11.98
CA GLY A 13 -20.98 -5.51 -11.48
C GLY A 13 -20.62 -5.28 -10.00
N ALA A 14 -20.02 -6.26 -9.32
CA ALA A 14 -19.61 -6.19 -7.92
C ALA A 14 -18.10 -6.40 -7.78
N ALA A 15 -17.55 -6.04 -6.61
CA ALA A 15 -16.15 -6.29 -6.32
C ALA A 15 -15.86 -7.81 -6.28
N ILE A 16 -14.74 -8.22 -6.87
CA ILE A 16 -14.34 -9.64 -6.95
C ILE A 16 -13.03 -9.82 -6.19
N ASN A 17 -13.05 -10.66 -5.16
CA ASN A 17 -11.86 -11.07 -4.44
C ASN A 17 -11.19 -12.26 -5.16
N VAL A 18 -9.87 -12.16 -5.37
CA VAL A 18 -9.04 -13.22 -5.91
C VAL A 18 -8.06 -13.63 -4.82
N GLU A 19 -8.21 -14.86 -4.34
CA GLU A 19 -7.41 -15.41 -3.25
C GLU A 19 -6.15 -16.11 -3.79
N LEU A 20 -4.98 -15.65 -3.33
CA LEU A 20 -3.68 -16.16 -3.74
C LEU A 20 -2.92 -16.82 -2.59
N GLY A 21 -3.31 -16.59 -1.33
CA GLY A 21 -2.53 -16.96 -0.15
C GLY A 21 -1.49 -15.91 0.26
N TRP A 22 -1.33 -14.85 -0.53
CA TRP A 22 -0.39 -13.76 -0.33
C TRP A 22 -0.95 -12.48 -0.97
N ILE A 23 -0.50 -11.33 -0.50
CA ILE A 23 -0.85 -10.03 -1.10
C ILE A 23 0.18 -9.73 -2.19
N PRO A 24 -0.27 -9.46 -3.42
CA PRO A 24 0.65 -9.20 -4.52
C PRO A 24 1.30 -7.83 -4.50
N ASP A 25 2.54 -7.79 -4.99
CA ASP A 25 3.29 -6.55 -5.19
C ASP A 25 2.77 -5.79 -6.40
N ARG A 26 2.41 -6.53 -7.46
CA ARG A 26 1.81 -5.98 -8.69
C ARG A 26 0.70 -6.88 -9.18
N VAL A 27 -0.39 -6.28 -9.64
CA VAL A 27 -1.50 -6.98 -10.29
C VAL A 27 -1.88 -6.25 -11.56
N GLU A 28 -2.16 -7.03 -12.59
CA GLU A 28 -2.61 -6.57 -13.90
C GLU A 28 -3.95 -7.19 -14.20
N VAL A 29 -4.92 -6.38 -14.62
CA VAL A 29 -6.25 -6.83 -15.02
C VAL A 29 -6.56 -6.31 -16.42
N TYR A 30 -6.99 -7.21 -17.29
CA TYR A 30 -7.33 -6.92 -18.68
C TYR A 30 -8.77 -7.35 -18.98
N ASN A 31 -9.52 -6.51 -19.70
CA ASN A 31 -10.83 -6.88 -20.22
C ASN A 31 -10.65 -7.69 -21.51
N ALA A 32 -10.77 -9.01 -21.38
CA ALA A 32 -10.64 -9.94 -22.50
C ALA A 32 -11.84 -9.96 -23.44
N THR A 33 -12.98 -9.39 -23.06
CA THR A 33 -14.17 -9.30 -23.93
C THR A 33 -14.02 -8.22 -24.98
N THR A 34 -13.45 -7.07 -24.63
CA THR A 34 -13.40 -5.89 -25.52
C THR A 34 -11.98 -5.45 -25.86
N GLY A 35 -10.96 -6.10 -25.31
CA GLY A 35 -9.56 -5.76 -25.52
C GLY A 35 -9.13 -4.39 -24.99
N THR A 36 -9.89 -3.84 -24.03
CA THR A 36 -9.72 -2.49 -23.47
C THR A 36 -8.97 -2.55 -22.12
N PRO A 37 -8.51 -1.42 -21.54
CA PRO A 37 -7.14 -1.30 -21.08
C PRO A 37 -6.86 -2.02 -19.77
N TYR A 38 -5.60 -2.42 -19.74
CA TYR A 38 -4.81 -2.96 -18.65
C TYR A 38 -4.81 -2.02 -17.44
N ASN A 39 -5.45 -2.43 -16.35
CA ASN A 39 -5.33 -1.77 -15.06
C ASN A 39 -4.20 -2.43 -14.27
N VAL A 40 -3.29 -1.62 -13.74
CA VAL A 40 -2.20 -2.07 -12.88
C VAL A 40 -2.46 -1.54 -11.47
N GLY A 41 -2.42 -2.44 -10.49
CA GLY A 41 -2.42 -2.07 -9.08
C GLY A 41 -1.16 -2.57 -8.39
N PHE A 42 -0.83 -1.93 -7.27
CA PHE A 42 0.27 -2.33 -6.39
C PHE A 42 -0.26 -2.60 -4.97
N PRO A 43 -1.00 -3.71 -4.76
CA PRO A 43 -1.75 -3.93 -3.51
C PRO A 43 -0.91 -3.95 -2.23
N ASN A 44 0.35 -4.39 -2.32
CA ASN A 44 1.26 -4.43 -1.19
C ASN A 44 1.95 -3.07 -0.90
N LEU A 45 1.90 -2.11 -1.82
CA LEU A 45 2.58 -0.83 -1.68
C LEU A 45 1.75 0.18 -0.87
N MET A 46 2.36 0.73 0.17
CA MET A 46 1.78 1.75 1.03
C MET A 46 2.59 3.03 0.90
N VAL A 47 1.92 4.18 0.86
CA VAL A 47 2.55 5.50 0.79
C VAL A 47 2.20 6.29 2.05
N ILE A 48 3.22 6.85 2.68
CA ILE A 48 3.09 7.65 3.89
C ILE A 48 3.70 9.01 3.57
N PRO A 49 2.88 10.04 3.26
CA PRO A 49 3.38 11.38 3.05
C PRO A 49 3.92 11.94 4.36
N PHE A 50 5.05 12.65 4.28
CA PHE A 50 5.69 13.30 5.41
C PHE A 50 6.08 14.74 5.10
N SER A 51 6.24 15.54 6.14
CA SER A 51 6.71 16.92 6.08
C SER A 51 7.36 17.37 7.37
N GLY A 52 8.31 18.30 7.28
CA GLY A 52 8.93 18.95 8.42
C GLY A 52 9.57 17.97 9.40
N GLY A 53 9.55 18.35 10.67
CA GLY A 53 10.00 17.55 11.81
C GLY A 53 11.44 17.83 12.23
N GLY A 54 12.13 16.78 12.68
CA GLY A 54 13.50 16.83 13.17
C GLY A 54 14.57 16.99 12.09
N THR A 55 15.83 17.01 12.53
CA THR A 55 16.99 17.13 11.63
C THR A 55 17.66 15.79 11.29
N ASN A 56 17.18 14.71 11.89
CA ASN A 56 17.70 13.36 11.64
C ASN A 56 17.08 12.84 10.34
N GLU A 57 17.93 12.34 9.45
CA GLU A 57 17.48 11.73 8.20
C GLU A 57 16.90 10.34 8.46
N ILE A 58 15.64 10.14 8.06
CA ILE A 58 15.01 8.82 8.02
C ILE A 58 15.46 8.11 6.75
N SER A 59 16.09 6.96 6.90
CA SER A 59 16.68 6.18 5.81
C SER A 59 15.88 4.91 5.47
N VAL A 60 16.16 4.34 4.30
CA VAL A 60 15.63 3.03 3.92
C VAL A 60 16.09 1.97 4.91
N GLY A 61 15.16 1.15 5.37
CA GLY A 61 15.38 0.11 6.37
C GLY A 61 15.06 0.55 7.80
N ASP A 62 14.90 1.86 8.06
CA ASP A 62 14.54 2.34 9.38
C ASP A 62 13.11 1.94 9.74
N THR A 63 12.88 1.65 11.02
CA THR A 63 11.53 1.55 11.57
C THR A 63 11.11 2.92 12.05
N ILE A 64 10.07 3.50 11.45
CA ILE A 64 9.41 4.69 12.00
C ILE A 64 8.34 4.27 13.00
N THR A 65 8.19 5.04 14.08
CA THR A 65 7.17 4.82 15.11
C THR A 65 6.37 6.11 15.34
N GLY A 66 5.05 6.01 15.22
CA GLY A 66 4.12 7.12 15.50
C GLY A 66 4.06 7.42 17.00
N GLN A 67 4.28 8.68 17.35
CA GLN A 67 4.33 9.12 18.74
C GLN A 67 2.95 9.18 19.41
N THR A 68 1.86 9.25 18.63
CA THR A 68 0.50 9.34 19.17
C THR A 68 -0.11 7.97 19.40
N ASN A 69 0.06 7.05 18.46
CA ASN A 69 -0.64 5.75 18.49
C ASN A 69 0.26 4.52 18.47
N GLY A 70 1.59 4.68 18.39
CA GLY A 70 2.55 3.58 18.37
C GLY A 70 2.54 2.75 17.08
N ALA A 71 1.93 3.24 16.00
CA ALA A 71 2.00 2.59 14.70
C ALA A 71 3.45 2.52 14.23
N THR A 72 3.84 1.41 13.61
CA THR A 72 5.21 1.21 13.11
C THR A 72 5.20 0.89 11.63
N ALA A 73 6.25 1.29 10.92
CA ALA A 73 6.50 0.90 9.53
C ALA A 73 7.99 0.76 9.26
N ILE A 74 8.38 -0.25 8.49
CA ILE A 74 9.74 -0.35 7.93
C ILE A 74 9.78 0.37 6.58
N ILE A 75 10.68 1.35 6.44
CA ILE A 75 10.80 2.16 5.23
C ILE A 75 11.48 1.37 4.11
N LYS A 76 10.84 1.29 2.94
CA LYS A 76 11.41 0.69 1.71
C LYS A 76 12.00 1.71 0.75
N GLN A 77 11.45 2.92 0.75
CA GLN A 77 11.94 4.01 -0.08
C GLN A 77 11.61 5.35 0.57
N VAL A 78 12.50 6.31 0.40
CA VAL A 78 12.32 7.71 0.76
C VAL A 78 12.35 8.52 -0.53
N LEU A 79 11.24 9.18 -0.86
CA LEU A 79 11.13 10.10 -1.98
C LEU A 79 11.05 11.53 -1.43
N LEU A 80 12.21 12.19 -1.32
CA LEU A 80 12.27 13.59 -0.93
C LEU A 80 11.79 14.47 -2.08
N TYR A 81 10.72 15.24 -1.86
CA TYR A 81 10.12 16.12 -2.84
C TYR A 81 10.62 17.56 -2.70
N SER A 82 10.82 18.02 -1.46
CA SER A 82 11.31 19.37 -1.16
C SER A 82 12.00 19.42 0.21
N GLY A 83 12.73 20.51 0.46
CA GLY A 83 13.42 20.75 1.73
C GLY A 83 14.63 19.84 1.93
N THR A 84 15.14 19.82 3.16
CA THR A 84 16.30 19.05 3.58
C THR A 84 16.10 18.54 5.00
N TRP A 85 16.64 17.35 5.29
CA TRP A 85 16.62 16.82 6.66
C TRP A 85 17.35 17.76 7.61
N ALA A 86 18.55 18.21 7.28
CA ALA A 86 19.32 19.13 8.11
C ALA A 86 18.61 20.49 8.37
N GLY A 87 17.73 20.92 7.46
CA GLY A 87 16.92 22.13 7.60
C GLY A 87 15.66 21.96 8.45
N GLY A 88 15.29 20.72 8.80
CA GLY A 88 14.02 20.42 9.48
C GLY A 88 12.79 20.71 8.62
N ASP A 89 12.96 20.83 7.30
CA ASP A 89 11.92 21.21 6.34
C ASP A 89 11.72 20.16 5.24
N ALA A 90 12.28 18.96 5.43
CA ALA A 90 12.13 17.83 4.52
C ALA A 90 10.66 17.48 4.32
N ALA A 91 10.22 17.34 3.08
CA ALA A 91 8.88 16.86 2.77
C ALA A 91 8.90 15.92 1.56
N GLY A 92 8.03 14.92 1.59
CA GLY A 92 8.04 13.87 0.59
C GLY A 92 7.15 12.69 0.93
N PHE A 93 7.56 11.52 0.45
CA PHE A 93 6.82 10.28 0.61
C PHE A 93 7.74 9.17 1.07
N PHE A 94 7.33 8.46 2.11
CA PHE A 94 7.84 7.14 2.39
C PHE A 94 7.01 6.10 1.66
N THR A 95 7.67 5.02 1.23
CA THR A 95 6.96 3.81 0.84
C THR A 95 7.28 2.69 1.82
N ALA A 96 6.27 1.90 2.17
CA ALA A 96 6.41 0.70 2.96
C ALA A 96 5.58 -0.43 2.34
N GLU A 97 5.91 -1.67 2.68
CA GLU A 97 5.05 -2.79 2.37
C GLU A 97 3.95 -2.93 3.42
N ARG A 98 2.77 -3.41 3.03
CA ARG A 98 1.65 -3.56 3.96
C ARG A 98 1.98 -4.51 5.12
N ASP A 99 2.66 -5.62 4.86
CA ASP A 99 3.02 -6.58 5.89
C ASP A 99 4.06 -6.02 6.88
N ASP A 100 4.79 -4.95 6.52
CA ASP A 100 5.78 -4.28 7.35
C ASP A 100 5.19 -3.12 8.18
N ILE A 101 3.87 -2.96 8.17
CA ILE A 101 3.17 -1.89 8.87
C ILE A 101 2.28 -2.49 9.94
N VAL A 102 2.43 -2.00 11.17
CA VAL A 102 1.60 -2.38 12.31
C VAL A 102 0.87 -1.16 12.81
N GLY A 103 -0.45 -1.25 12.92
CA GLY A 103 -1.30 -0.12 13.30
C GLY A 103 -1.64 0.78 12.11
N THR A 104 -2.04 2.01 12.39
CA THR A 104 -2.41 3.00 11.36
C THR A 104 -1.89 4.35 11.80
N PHE A 105 -1.05 4.99 10.99
CA PHE A 105 -0.61 6.35 11.25
C PHE A 105 -1.78 7.31 11.13
N THR A 106 -1.87 8.22 12.10
CA THR A 106 -2.71 9.42 12.03
C THR A 106 -1.86 10.59 11.55
N SER A 107 -2.40 11.82 11.59
CA SER A 107 -1.54 12.99 11.46
C SER A 107 -0.75 13.14 12.76
N GLU A 108 0.53 12.78 12.75
CA GLU A 108 1.36 12.74 13.95
C GLU A 108 2.86 12.81 13.65
N ALA A 109 3.64 13.21 14.64
CA ALA A 109 5.09 13.09 14.61
C ALA A 109 5.51 11.61 14.68
N VAL A 110 6.57 11.27 13.96
CA VAL A 110 7.21 9.94 14.01
C VAL A 110 8.65 10.06 14.45
N VAL A 111 9.17 9.00 15.05
CA VAL A 111 10.60 8.83 15.31
C VAL A 111 11.15 7.60 14.62
N SER A 112 12.36 7.73 14.09
CA SER A 112 13.07 6.62 13.48
C SER A 112 13.80 5.78 14.54
N SER A 113 13.99 4.50 14.27
CA SER A 113 14.83 3.62 15.09
C SER A 113 16.32 4.02 15.10
N ALA A 114 16.76 4.81 14.10
CA ALA A 114 18.12 5.33 14.01
C ALA A 114 18.33 6.60 14.86
N SER A 115 17.24 7.18 15.36
CA SER A 115 17.29 8.42 16.11
C SER A 115 17.81 8.23 17.53
N SER A 116 18.40 9.30 18.07
CA SER A 116 18.83 9.30 19.48
C SER A 116 17.63 9.05 20.39
N SER A 117 17.86 8.43 21.56
CA SER A 117 16.80 8.15 22.56
C SER A 117 16.08 9.39 23.11
N SER A 118 16.54 10.60 22.76
CA SER A 118 15.93 11.87 23.14
C SER A 118 15.20 12.58 21.99
N ALA A 119 15.20 12.02 20.78
CA ALA A 119 14.43 12.56 19.67
C ALA A 119 12.94 12.43 19.96
N THR A 120 12.20 13.53 19.79
CA THR A 120 10.75 13.57 19.96
C THR A 120 10.01 13.58 18.62
N ASP A 121 10.71 13.91 17.54
CA ASP A 121 10.16 14.07 16.20
C ASP A 121 11.30 14.08 15.17
N ASP A 122 11.20 13.21 14.16
CA ASP A 122 12.07 13.18 12.99
C ASP A 122 11.33 13.53 11.70
N ALA A 123 10.00 13.44 11.70
CA ALA A 123 9.12 13.85 10.61
C ALA A 123 7.66 13.89 11.09
N ASP A 124 6.84 14.80 10.56
CA ASP A 124 5.39 14.69 10.69
C ASP A 124 4.82 13.87 9.54
N VAL A 125 4.15 12.77 9.85
CA VAL A 125 3.42 11.99 8.85
C VAL A 125 1.96 12.38 8.82
N THR A 126 1.35 12.20 7.66
CA THR A 126 -0.11 12.30 7.50
C THR A 126 -0.74 10.90 7.44
N VAL A 127 -2.07 10.85 7.45
CA VAL A 127 -2.81 9.59 7.35
C VAL A 127 -2.30 8.78 6.18
N GLN A 128 -1.95 7.54 6.48
CA GLN A 128 -1.44 6.59 5.52
C GLN A 128 -2.36 6.47 4.29
N ALA A 129 -1.80 6.66 3.10
CA ALA A 129 -2.49 6.43 1.84
C ALA A 129 -2.05 5.08 1.27
N ILE A 130 -3.00 4.16 1.05
CA ILE A 130 -2.73 2.98 0.23
C ILE A 130 -2.61 3.53 -1.19
N HIS A 131 -1.52 3.25 -1.91
CA HIS A 131 -1.34 3.78 -3.26
C HIS A 131 -2.56 3.36 -4.11
N GLY A 132 -3.40 4.34 -4.47
CA GLY A 132 -4.62 4.16 -5.24
C GLY A 132 -5.95 3.98 -4.48
N PHE A 133 -6.01 3.98 -3.13
CA PHE A 133 -7.28 4.11 -2.39
C PHE A 133 -7.14 4.44 -0.88
N THR A 134 -7.95 5.36 -0.36
CA THR A 134 -8.04 5.69 1.08
C THR A 134 -9.10 4.83 1.78
N SER A 135 -8.74 3.62 2.22
CA SER A 135 -9.22 3.04 3.49
C SER A 135 -8.82 1.57 3.65
N THR A 136 -8.36 1.25 4.85
CA THR A 136 -8.24 -0.09 5.44
C THR A 136 -9.65 -0.61 5.75
N GLY A 137 -10.37 -1.08 4.74
CA GLY A 137 -11.71 -1.67 4.90
C GLY A 137 -12.24 -2.22 3.58
N ALA A 138 -13.20 -3.14 3.66
CA ALA A 138 -13.91 -3.62 2.47
C ALA A 138 -14.62 -2.43 1.80
N ILE A 139 -14.15 -1.98 0.65
CA ILE A 139 -14.77 -0.85 -0.05
C ILE A 139 -15.94 -1.36 -0.89
N ALA A 140 -17.13 -0.95 -0.50
CA ALA A 140 -18.32 -0.93 -1.33
C ALA A 140 -18.32 0.34 -2.21
N ALA A 141 -18.70 0.19 -3.48
CA ALA A 141 -19.02 1.21 -4.49
C ALA A 141 -17.92 1.64 -5.50
N ALA A 142 -18.31 1.63 -6.78
CA ALA A 142 -17.81 2.32 -7.99
C ALA A 142 -16.31 2.51 -8.28
N ASN A 143 -15.40 1.87 -7.55
CA ASN A 143 -13.96 2.11 -7.77
C ASN A 143 -13.42 1.39 -9.00
N THR A 144 -12.48 2.02 -9.71
CA THR A 144 -11.76 1.43 -10.85
C THR A 144 -10.34 0.96 -10.47
N SER A 145 -10.13 0.61 -9.21
CA SER A 145 -8.81 0.24 -8.66
C SER A 145 -8.66 -1.26 -8.39
N ILE A 146 -7.42 -1.70 -8.21
CA ILE A 146 -7.08 -3.03 -7.70
C ILE A 146 -6.46 -2.83 -6.31
N ILE A 147 -7.03 -3.45 -5.28
CA ILE A 147 -6.64 -3.23 -3.88
C ILE A 147 -6.26 -4.54 -3.19
N ALA A 148 -5.57 -4.46 -2.05
CA ALA A 148 -5.23 -5.64 -1.27
C ALA A 148 -6.46 -6.29 -0.68
N TYR A 149 -6.52 -7.62 -0.77
CA TYR A 149 -7.48 -8.42 -0.04
C TYR A 149 -6.73 -9.11 1.10
N VAL A 150 -6.96 -8.66 2.33
CA VAL A 150 -6.28 -9.16 3.54
C VAL A 150 -6.97 -10.39 4.14
N GLY A 151 -8.09 -10.82 3.55
CA GLY A 151 -8.89 -11.94 4.03
C GLY A 151 -9.58 -11.68 5.37
N VAL A 152 -10.11 -12.75 5.95
CA VAL A 152 -10.62 -12.80 7.33
C VAL A 152 -9.54 -13.39 8.22
N ALA A 153 -9.41 -12.89 9.46
CA ALA A 153 -8.43 -13.39 10.43
C ALA A 153 -8.51 -14.92 10.57
N GLY A 154 -7.37 -15.61 10.44
CA GLY A 154 -7.29 -17.06 10.53
C GLY A 154 -7.52 -17.83 9.21
N SER A 155 -7.67 -17.14 8.08
CA SER A 155 -7.76 -17.75 6.74
C SER A 155 -6.52 -17.45 5.89
N ASN A 156 -6.21 -18.34 4.95
CA ASN A 156 -5.24 -18.11 3.87
C ASN A 156 -5.83 -17.26 2.72
N ALA A 157 -6.95 -16.57 2.94
CA ALA A 157 -7.68 -15.78 1.94
C ALA A 157 -6.96 -14.50 1.48
N LYS A 158 -5.63 -14.36 1.65
CA LYS A 158 -4.90 -13.17 1.19
C LYS A 158 -4.85 -13.11 -0.35
N GLY A 159 -4.88 -11.92 -0.92
CA GLY A 159 -4.86 -11.73 -2.37
C GLY A 159 -5.12 -10.27 -2.77
N PHE A 160 -5.97 -10.09 -3.77
CA PHE A 160 -6.40 -8.77 -4.23
C PHE A 160 -7.89 -8.73 -4.55
N THR A 161 -8.45 -7.52 -4.57
CA THR A 161 -9.82 -7.24 -4.97
C THR A 161 -9.81 -6.43 -6.26
N ILE A 162 -10.53 -6.93 -7.27
CA ILE A 162 -10.91 -6.17 -8.46
C ILE A 162 -12.16 -5.37 -8.07
N ALA A 163 -12.08 -4.05 -8.03
CA ALA A 163 -13.22 -3.23 -7.64
C ALA A 163 -14.35 -3.26 -8.69
N SER A 164 -15.58 -2.94 -8.26
CA SER A 164 -16.78 -3.08 -9.09
C SER A 164 -16.78 -2.26 -10.38
N GLY A 165 -16.08 -1.13 -10.41
CA GLY A 165 -15.91 -0.32 -11.62
C GLY A 165 -15.06 -1.00 -12.70
N LEU A 166 -14.16 -1.91 -12.31
CA LEU A 166 -13.42 -2.78 -13.25
C LEU A 166 -14.17 -4.08 -13.53
N ALA A 167 -14.91 -4.60 -12.55
CA ALA A 167 -15.66 -5.84 -12.64
C ALA A 167 -17.01 -5.70 -13.35
N VAL A 168 -17.01 -5.06 -14.52
CA VAL A 168 -18.21 -4.78 -15.33
C VAL A 168 -18.95 -6.08 -15.67
N GLU A 169 -20.28 -6.07 -15.49
CA GLU A 169 -21.14 -7.23 -15.72
C GLU A 169 -20.93 -7.85 -17.11
N ALA A 170 -20.86 -9.19 -17.14
CA ALA A 170 -20.67 -10.01 -18.33
C ALA A 170 -19.38 -9.71 -19.12
N LYS A 171 -18.37 -9.10 -18.49
CA LYS A 171 -17.02 -8.98 -19.06
C LYS A 171 -16.12 -10.08 -18.52
N VAL A 172 -15.36 -10.70 -19.43
CA VAL A 172 -14.30 -11.63 -19.08
C VAL A 172 -13.07 -10.83 -18.70
N LEU A 173 -12.56 -11.06 -17.50
CA LEU A 173 -11.39 -10.38 -16.97
C LEU A 173 -10.26 -11.40 -16.85
N ARG A 174 -9.12 -11.10 -17.47
CA ARG A 174 -7.88 -11.86 -17.28
C ARG A 174 -7.00 -11.10 -16.31
N TRP A 175 -6.36 -11.81 -15.40
CA TRP A 175 -5.47 -11.20 -14.42
C TRP A 175 -4.13 -11.91 -14.33
N ALA A 176 -3.11 -11.16 -13.95
CA ALA A 176 -1.77 -11.62 -13.63
C ALA A 176 -1.30 -10.92 -12.35
N ALA A 177 -0.79 -11.71 -11.40
CA ALA A 177 -0.34 -11.24 -10.09
C ALA A 177 1.10 -11.68 -9.88
N TYR A 178 1.91 -10.75 -9.38
CA TYR A 178 3.35 -10.90 -9.22
C TYR A 178 3.73 -10.62 -7.77
N ARG A 179 4.69 -11.39 -7.27
CA ARG A 179 5.38 -11.16 -6.01
C ARG A 179 6.86 -11.24 -6.27
N ASP A 180 7.60 -10.25 -5.79
CA ASP A 180 9.06 -10.30 -5.81
C ASP A 180 9.55 -11.36 -4.82
N ASP A 181 10.74 -11.89 -5.07
CA ASP A 181 11.39 -12.84 -4.18
C ASP A 181 11.82 -12.14 -2.88
N ARG A 182 11.36 -12.69 -1.76
CA ARG A 182 11.70 -12.26 -0.40
C ARG A 182 12.30 -13.42 0.37
#